data_AF-A0A7C3RAE1-F1
#
_entry.id   AF-A0A7C3RAE1-F1
#
_cell.length_a   1.000
_cell.length_b   1.000
_cell.length_c   1.000
_cell.angle_alpha   90.00
_cell.angle_beta   90.00
_cell.angle_gamma   90.00
#
_symmetry.space_group_name_H-M   'P 1'
#
loop_
_entity.id
_entity.type
_entity.pdbx_description
1 polymer ?
#
loop_
_entity_poly.entity_id
_entity_poly.type
_entity_poly.pdbx_seq_one_letter_code
_entity_poly.pdbx_strand_id
1 'polypeptide(L)'
;MALDISKHKNILLKILKDIYSDTSIAPLLGFKGGTALYLFYNLPRFSLDLDFDLLDEKKEGFVFQKILELVKEYGKIKDKRKKRFSLFILISYEEKAPNIKIEINLRPFGSKYEIKSYLGIPMKVMKIEDIFAHKLVAMFERFGKANRDIFDSWFLLKKDFPINKEIIKKRTGMELKEFLKKCIEKIETLPEKRILAGMGELLDEKTKIWTKKNLKKDLLFLLKLKLESEK
;
A
#
# COMPACT_ATOMS: atom_id res chain seq x y z
N MET A 1 0.63 -24.64 5.05
CA MET A 1 1.24 -24.05 6.25
C MET A 1 0.65 -22.68 6.45
N ALA A 2 0.37 -22.29 7.69
CA ALA A 2 -0.03 -20.93 8.01
C ALA A 2 1.13 -19.96 7.71
N LEU A 3 0.81 -18.73 7.32
CA LEU A 3 1.79 -17.66 7.09
C LEU A 3 2.62 -17.39 8.35
N ASP A 4 3.94 -17.58 8.28
CA ASP A 4 4.86 -17.10 9.31
C ASP A 4 5.09 -15.59 9.12
N ILE A 5 4.25 -14.80 9.81
CA ILE A 5 4.27 -13.34 9.77
C ILE A 5 5.64 -12.79 10.21
N SER A 6 6.25 -13.39 11.23
CA SER A 6 7.52 -12.91 11.79
C SER A 6 8.65 -13.07 10.78
N LYS A 7 8.78 -14.27 10.21
CA LYS A 7 9.78 -14.56 9.18
C LYS A 7 9.59 -13.69 7.95
N HIS A 8 8.36 -13.57 7.45
CA HIS A 8 8.06 -12.74 6.28
C HIS A 8 8.39 -11.27 6.54
N LYS A 9 7.98 -10.73 7.69
CA LYS A 9 8.29 -9.35 8.11
C LYS A 9 9.80 -9.11 8.17
N ASN A 10 10.56 -10.04 8.73
CA ASN A 10 12.02 -9.91 8.82
C ASN A 10 12.68 -9.81 7.44
N ILE A 11 12.20 -10.56 6.46
CA ILE A 11 12.74 -10.49 5.08
C ILE A 11 12.39 -9.15 4.44
N LEU A 12 11.14 -8.68 4.56
CA LEU A 12 10.74 -7.36 4.08
C LEU A 12 11.61 -6.24 4.66
N LEU A 13 11.91 -6.30 5.97
CA LEU A 13 12.76 -5.31 6.65
C LEU A 13 14.21 -5.36 6.20
N LYS A 14 14.77 -6.56 5.95
CA LYS A 14 16.13 -6.68 5.42
C LYS A 14 16.24 -6.13 4.00
N ILE A 15 15.27 -6.41 3.12
CA ILE A 15 15.21 -5.82 1.78
C ILE A 15 15.11 -4.29 1.87
N LEU A 16 14.25 -3.75 2.74
CA LEU A 16 14.13 -2.31 2.96
C LEU A 16 15.44 -1.70 3.48
N LYS A 17 16.11 -2.36 4.42
CA LYS A 17 17.42 -1.95 4.94
C LYS A 17 18.42 -1.79 3.80
N ASP A 18 18.57 -2.81 2.96
CA ASP A 18 19.59 -2.81 1.91
C ASP A 18 19.26 -1.78 0.82
N ILE A 19 17.98 -1.65 0.45
CA ILE A 19 17.54 -0.62 -0.50
C ILE A 19 17.88 0.78 0.01
N TYR A 20 17.60 1.06 1.29
CA TYR A 20 17.84 2.38 1.86
C TYR A 20 19.27 2.62 2.35
N SER A 21 20.11 1.57 2.40
CA SER A 21 21.55 1.68 2.67
C SER A 21 22.36 1.90 1.38
N ASP A 22 21.85 1.48 0.22
CA ASP A 22 22.48 1.77 -1.07
C ASP A 22 22.21 3.23 -1.49
N THR A 23 23.22 4.08 -1.32
CA THR A 23 23.16 5.52 -1.62
C THR A 23 22.90 5.83 -3.09
N SER A 24 23.07 4.86 -4.00
CA SER A 24 22.82 5.05 -5.43
C SER A 24 21.34 4.91 -5.82
N ILE A 25 20.55 4.15 -5.04
CA ILE A 25 19.11 3.93 -5.31
C ILE A 25 18.19 4.49 -4.24
N ALA A 26 18.63 4.60 -2.99
CA ALA A 26 17.83 5.13 -1.89
C ALA A 26 17.23 6.52 -2.18
N PRO A 27 17.96 7.48 -2.79
CA PRO A 27 17.39 8.79 -3.11
C PRO A 27 16.33 8.72 -4.22
N LEU A 28 16.34 7.66 -5.04
CA LEU A 28 15.50 7.49 -6.23
C LEU A 28 14.20 6.75 -5.94
N LEU A 29 14.00 6.28 -4.71
CA LEU A 29 12.85 5.47 -4.32
C LEU A 29 12.07 6.13 -3.18
N GLY A 30 10.76 6.23 -3.38
CA GLY A 30 9.82 6.69 -2.36
C GLY A 30 8.97 5.51 -1.84
N PHE A 31 9.20 5.08 -0.60
CA PHE A 31 8.47 3.95 0.00
C PHE A 31 7.03 4.31 0.37
N LYS A 32 6.09 3.43 0.04
CA LYS A 32 4.65 3.67 0.22
C LYS A 32 3.86 2.38 0.45
N GLY A 33 2.54 2.47 0.33
CA GLY A 33 1.65 1.31 0.27
C GLY A 33 1.29 0.75 1.64
N GLY A 34 0.82 -0.50 1.65
CA GLY A 34 0.32 -1.15 2.86
C GLY A 34 1.42 -1.39 3.91
N THR A 35 2.64 -1.66 3.46
CA THR A 35 3.76 -1.96 4.36
C THR A 35 4.28 -0.69 5.03
N ALA A 36 4.27 0.46 4.35
CA ALA A 36 4.54 1.75 4.99
C ALA A 36 3.51 2.07 6.09
N LEU A 37 2.22 1.83 5.83
CA LEU A 37 1.15 1.97 6.84
C LEU A 37 1.35 1.02 8.02
N TYR A 38 1.72 -0.23 7.76
CA TYR A 38 2.00 -1.23 8.78
C TYR A 38 3.17 -0.84 9.69
N LEU A 39 4.29 -0.39 9.11
CA LEU A 39 5.52 -0.10 9.87
C LEU A 39 5.49 1.25 10.60
N PHE A 40 4.92 2.30 9.99
CA PHE A 40 5.01 3.66 10.52
C PHE A 40 3.72 4.20 11.14
N TYR A 41 2.59 3.53 10.91
CA TYR A 41 1.27 4.04 11.33
C TYR A 41 0.42 3.01 12.07
N ASN A 42 0.96 1.81 12.37
CA ASN A 42 0.27 0.74 13.11
C ASN A 42 -1.03 0.27 12.43
N LEU A 43 -1.02 0.09 11.11
CA LEU A 43 -2.12 -0.56 10.39
C LEU A 43 -2.40 -1.96 11.00
N PRO A 44 -3.63 -2.27 11.45
CA PRO A 44 -3.95 -3.51 12.16
C PRO A 44 -4.21 -4.68 11.19
N ARG A 45 -3.36 -4.80 10.16
CA ARG A 45 -3.28 -5.96 9.28
C ARG A 45 -1.87 -6.08 8.73
N PHE A 46 -1.43 -7.29 8.50
CA PHE A 46 -0.13 -7.54 7.88
C PHE A 46 -0.13 -7.16 6.40
N SER A 47 1.06 -6.94 5.83
CA SER A 47 1.28 -6.61 4.43
C SER A 47 2.46 -7.41 3.90
N LEU A 48 2.30 -7.99 2.71
CA LEU A 48 3.26 -8.92 2.09
C LEU A 48 4.15 -8.27 1.02
N ASP A 49 3.77 -7.08 0.56
CA ASP A 49 4.34 -6.44 -0.62
C ASP A 49 5.27 -5.28 -0.22
N LEU A 50 6.23 -4.90 -1.08
CA LEU A 50 6.95 -3.63 -0.99
C LEU A 50 6.56 -2.76 -2.20
N ASP A 51 5.98 -1.60 -1.92
CA ASP A 51 5.56 -0.65 -2.95
C ASP A 51 6.43 0.61 -2.88
N PHE A 52 6.90 1.07 -4.04
CA PHE A 52 7.68 2.28 -4.17
C PHE A 52 7.16 3.16 -5.32
N ASP A 53 7.52 4.43 -5.31
CA ASP A 53 7.56 5.28 -6.50
C ASP A 53 9.00 5.49 -6.95
N LEU A 54 9.22 5.47 -8.26
CA LEU A 54 10.46 5.93 -8.87
C LEU A 54 10.44 7.47 -8.90
N LEU A 55 11.47 8.09 -8.31
CA LEU A 55 11.56 9.55 -8.18
C LEU A 55 12.37 10.21 -9.30
N ASP A 56 13.03 9.42 -10.14
CA ASP A 56 13.69 9.86 -11.36
C ASP A 56 13.46 8.83 -12.48
N GLU A 57 12.58 9.18 -13.42
CA GLU A 57 12.22 8.32 -14.57
C GLU A 57 13.42 7.96 -15.43
N LYS A 58 14.46 8.82 -15.52
CA LYS A 58 15.67 8.55 -16.30
C LYS A 58 16.51 7.42 -15.70
N LYS A 59 16.28 7.08 -14.43
CA LYS A 59 17.00 6.02 -13.70
C LYS A 59 16.24 4.70 -13.66
N GLU A 60 15.13 4.57 -14.39
CA GLU A 60 14.30 3.35 -14.40
C GLU A 60 15.13 2.07 -14.62
N GLY A 61 15.93 2.02 -15.70
CA GLY A 61 16.75 0.86 -16.02
C GLY A 61 17.80 0.55 -14.95
N PHE A 62 18.45 1.59 -14.43
CA PHE A 62 19.45 1.47 -13.38
C PHE A 62 18.86 0.91 -12.08
N VAL A 63 17.77 1.51 -11.60
CA VAL A 63 17.06 1.07 -10.38
C VAL A 63 16.57 -0.36 -10.55
N PHE A 64 15.98 -0.70 -11.70
CA PHE A 64 15.49 -2.05 -11.94
C PHE A 64 16.59 -3.11 -11.82
N GLN A 65 17.75 -2.89 -12.44
CA GLN A 65 18.87 -3.83 -12.35
C GLN A 65 19.44 -3.91 -10.94
N LYS A 66 19.60 -2.78 -10.26
CA LYS A 66 20.10 -2.75 -8.88
C LYS A 66 19.21 -3.52 -7.91
N ILE A 67 17.89 -3.33 -8.00
CA ILE A 67 16.94 -4.10 -7.19
C ILE A 67 17.00 -5.59 -7.54
N LEU A 68 17.11 -5.95 -8.83
CA LEU A 68 17.24 -7.35 -9.24
C LEU A 68 18.49 -8.02 -8.68
N GLU A 69 19.63 -7.32 -8.62
CA GLU A 69 20.84 -7.86 -7.99
C GLU A 69 20.69 -8.01 -6.48
N LEU A 70 20.19 -6.96 -5.81
CA LEU A 70 19.98 -6.97 -4.35
C LEU A 70 19.06 -8.10 -3.90
N VAL A 71 17.94 -8.31 -4.59
CA VAL A 71 16.92 -9.27 -4.13
C VAL A 71 17.30 -10.74 -4.32
N LYS A 72 18.37 -11.04 -5.08
CA LYS A 72 18.86 -12.42 -5.25
C LYS A 72 19.35 -13.01 -3.93
N GLU A 73 19.85 -12.19 -3.02
CA GLU A 73 20.29 -12.62 -1.68
C GLU A 73 19.12 -13.08 -0.80
N TYR A 74 17.90 -12.68 -1.15
CA TYR A 74 16.70 -12.93 -0.36
C TYR A 74 15.83 -14.08 -0.89
N GLY A 75 16.14 -14.62 -2.07
CA GLY A 75 15.41 -15.74 -2.63
C GLY A 75 15.47 -15.83 -4.15
N LYS A 76 14.75 -16.80 -4.71
CA LYS A 76 14.68 -17.02 -6.15
C LYS A 76 13.70 -16.03 -6.78
N ILE A 77 14.18 -15.27 -7.77
CA ILE A 77 13.32 -14.44 -8.62
C ILE A 77 12.43 -15.37 -9.46
N LYS A 78 11.11 -15.30 -9.24
CA LYS A 78 10.10 -16.09 -9.98
C LYS A 78 9.57 -15.35 -11.20
N ASP A 79 9.51 -14.03 -11.14
CA ASP A 79 9.04 -13.19 -12.23
C ASP A 79 9.66 -11.79 -12.14
N LYS A 80 9.95 -11.19 -13.29
CA LYS A 80 10.44 -9.82 -13.40
C LYS A 80 9.92 -9.20 -14.70
N ARG A 81 9.25 -8.05 -14.61
CA ARG A 81 8.61 -7.41 -15.76
C ARG A 81 8.71 -5.89 -15.66
N LYS A 82 9.08 -5.27 -16.78
CA LYS A 82 8.84 -3.84 -17.00
C LYS A 82 7.44 -3.68 -17.59
N LYS A 83 6.49 -3.23 -16.79
CA LYS A 83 5.12 -2.91 -17.24
C LYS A 83 5.07 -1.44 -17.63
N ARG A 84 4.06 -1.06 -18.42
CA ARG A 84 3.83 0.33 -18.86
C ARG A 84 3.93 1.39 -17.74
N PHE A 85 3.49 1.07 -16.53
CA PHE A 85 3.43 2.01 -15.41
C PHE A 85 4.15 1.54 -14.14
N SER A 86 4.87 0.43 -14.21
CA SER A 86 5.54 -0.12 -13.03
C SER A 86 6.64 -1.11 -13.38
N LEU A 87 7.70 -1.12 -12.59
CA LEU A 87 8.64 -2.23 -12.51
C LEU A 87 8.10 -3.26 -11.51
N PHE A 88 8.06 -4.52 -11.91
CA PHE A 88 7.51 -5.61 -11.12
C PHE A 88 8.56 -6.70 -10.92
N ILE A 89 8.75 -7.12 -9.67
CA ILE A 89 9.64 -8.21 -9.29
C ILE A 89 8.91 -9.08 -8.27
N LEU A 90 8.98 -10.40 -8.45
CA LEU A 90 8.40 -11.39 -7.56
C LEU A 90 9.49 -12.36 -7.11
N ILE A 91 9.71 -12.46 -5.81
CA ILE A 91 10.71 -13.36 -5.23
C ILE A 91 10.08 -14.40 -4.30
N SER A 92 10.70 -15.57 -4.25
CA SER A 92 10.34 -16.67 -3.36
C SER A 92 11.53 -16.99 -2.47
N TYR A 93 11.40 -16.69 -1.17
CA TYR A 93 12.44 -16.93 -0.19
C TYR A 93 12.39 -18.36 0.39
N GLU A 94 11.26 -19.04 0.30
CA GLU A 94 11.08 -20.41 0.77
C GLU A 94 9.96 -21.11 0.01
N GLU A 95 10.09 -22.42 -0.18
CA GLU A 95 9.04 -23.24 -0.78
C GLU A 95 7.78 -23.23 0.11
N LYS A 96 6.60 -23.00 -0.48
CA LYS A 96 5.28 -22.91 0.19
C LYS A 96 5.05 -21.67 1.07
N ALA A 97 6.04 -20.77 1.20
CA ALA A 97 5.82 -19.46 1.79
C ALA A 97 5.21 -18.47 0.78
N PRO A 98 4.47 -17.43 1.21
CA PRO A 98 4.03 -16.39 0.29
C PRO A 98 5.22 -15.67 -0.36
N ASN A 99 5.12 -15.42 -1.66
CA ASN A 99 6.13 -14.65 -2.38
C ASN A 99 6.14 -13.20 -1.91
N ILE A 100 7.30 -12.55 -1.98
CA ILE A 100 7.41 -11.10 -1.80
C ILE A 100 7.31 -10.46 -3.18
N LYS A 101 6.36 -9.53 -3.32
CA LYS A 101 6.23 -8.70 -4.50
C LYS A 101 6.85 -7.34 -4.23
N ILE A 102 7.74 -6.90 -5.11
CA ILE A 102 8.29 -5.55 -5.14
C ILE A 102 7.75 -4.85 -6.38
N GLU A 103 7.08 -3.73 -6.18
CA GLU A 103 6.46 -2.95 -7.25
C GLU A 103 6.89 -1.48 -7.17
N ILE A 104 7.51 -0.98 -8.23
CA ILE A 104 7.98 0.41 -8.33
C ILE A 104 7.12 1.10 -9.38
N ASN A 105 6.30 2.05 -8.97
CA ASN A 105 5.41 2.78 -9.86
C ASN A 105 6.18 3.91 -10.57
N LEU A 106 5.90 4.08 -11.86
CA LEU A 106 6.58 5.01 -12.77
C LEU A 106 5.77 6.28 -13.04
N ARG A 107 4.55 6.41 -12.49
CA ARG A 107 3.66 7.55 -12.77
C ARG A 107 3.85 8.66 -11.72
N PRO A 108 4.20 9.89 -12.13
CA PRO A 108 4.37 10.99 -11.20
C PRO A 108 3.02 11.62 -10.85
N PHE A 109 2.49 11.29 -9.66
CA PHE A 109 1.25 11.90 -9.16
C PHE A 109 1.46 13.15 -8.29
N GLY A 110 2.71 13.59 -8.12
CA GLY A 110 3.03 14.76 -7.28
C GLY A 110 3.09 14.45 -5.79
N SER A 111 3.21 13.18 -5.43
CA SER A 111 3.35 12.76 -4.03
C SER A 111 4.63 13.31 -3.40
N LYS A 112 4.54 13.64 -2.12
CA LYS A 112 5.58 14.17 -1.25
C LYS A 112 6.07 13.07 -0.32
N TYR A 113 7.31 13.22 0.12
CA TYR A 113 7.99 12.24 0.94
C TYR A 113 8.66 12.93 2.13
N GLU A 114 8.82 12.19 3.22
CA GLU A 114 9.52 12.58 4.42
C GLU A 114 10.45 11.45 4.87
N ILE A 115 11.52 11.78 5.58
CA ILE A 115 12.41 10.77 6.15
C ILE A 115 11.78 10.27 7.45
N LYS A 116 11.53 8.97 7.55
CA LYS A 116 11.16 8.29 8.81
C LYS A 116 12.17 7.21 9.14
N SER A 117 12.41 6.99 10.42
CA SER A 117 13.30 5.92 10.89
C SER A 117 12.50 4.74 11.42
N TYR A 118 12.87 3.53 11.02
CA TYR A 118 12.35 2.28 11.60
C TYR A 118 13.53 1.38 11.93
N LEU A 119 13.67 0.99 13.21
CA LEU A 119 14.84 0.25 13.72
C LEU A 119 16.19 0.92 13.37
N GLY A 120 16.23 2.25 13.39
CA GLY A 120 17.44 3.03 13.06
C GLY A 120 17.71 3.22 11.57
N ILE A 121 16.88 2.67 10.68
CA ILE A 121 17.06 2.79 9.22
C ILE A 121 16.25 4.00 8.72
N PRO A 122 16.90 5.07 8.20
CA PRO A 122 16.19 6.18 7.60
C PRO A 122 15.63 5.78 6.23
N MET A 123 14.33 5.99 6.03
CA MET A 123 13.62 5.64 4.80
C MET A 123 12.89 6.88 4.27
N LYS A 124 12.91 7.08 2.95
CA LYS A 124 12.10 8.11 2.29
C LYS A 124 10.67 7.59 2.12
N VAL A 125 9.80 7.92 3.07
CA VAL A 125 8.42 7.43 3.15
C VAL A 125 7.45 8.47 2.59
N MET A 126 6.47 8.04 1.80
CA MET A 126 5.40 8.90 1.30
C MET A 126 4.62 9.49 2.48
N LYS A 127 4.32 10.79 2.41
CA LYS A 127 3.52 11.47 3.44
C LYS A 127 2.14 10.82 3.58
N ILE A 128 1.60 10.81 4.80
CA ILE A 128 0.37 10.08 5.11
C ILE A 128 -0.83 10.58 4.32
N GLU A 129 -0.91 11.89 4.07
CA GLU A 129 -1.98 12.51 3.28
C GLU A 129 -2.02 12.02 1.83
N ASP A 130 -0.87 11.69 1.28
CA ASP A 130 -0.72 11.19 -0.08
C ASP A 130 -1.00 9.69 -0.14
N ILE A 131 -0.49 8.92 0.84
CA ILE A 131 -0.87 7.52 0.99
C ILE A 131 -2.39 7.40 1.09
N PHE A 132 -3.03 8.28 1.86
CA PHE A 132 -4.47 8.28 2.03
C PHE A 132 -5.19 8.54 0.70
N ALA A 133 -4.83 9.60 -0.02
CA ALA A 133 -5.37 9.88 -1.35
C ALA A 133 -5.22 8.68 -2.30
N HIS A 134 -4.02 8.07 -2.36
CA HIS A 134 -3.79 6.90 -3.19
C HIS A 134 -4.62 5.69 -2.79
N LYS A 135 -4.83 5.46 -1.49
CA LYS A 135 -5.61 4.34 -0.96
C LYS A 135 -7.10 4.47 -1.26
N LEU A 136 -7.69 5.65 -1.10
CA LEU A 136 -9.08 5.88 -1.49
C LEU A 136 -9.29 5.66 -2.99
N VAL A 137 -8.40 6.20 -3.83
CA VAL A 137 -8.47 5.97 -5.28
C VAL A 137 -8.31 4.50 -5.62
N ALA A 138 -7.38 3.78 -4.98
CA ALA A 138 -7.22 2.33 -5.19
C ALA A 138 -8.45 1.53 -4.76
N MET A 139 -9.08 1.88 -3.63
CA MET A 139 -10.35 1.30 -3.18
C MET A 139 -11.45 1.50 -4.22
N PHE A 140 -11.54 2.69 -4.81
CA PHE A 140 -12.53 3.02 -5.83
C PHE A 140 -12.29 2.29 -7.16
N GLU A 141 -11.05 2.27 -7.64
CA GLU A 141 -10.65 1.65 -8.92
C GLU A 141 -10.69 0.11 -8.85
N ARG A 142 -10.33 -0.47 -7.71
CA ARG A 142 -10.23 -1.93 -7.51
C ARG A 142 -11.40 -2.51 -6.72
N PHE A 143 -12.51 -1.78 -6.66
CA PHE A 143 -13.72 -2.22 -5.98
C PHE A 143 -14.16 -3.62 -6.47
N GLY A 144 -14.48 -4.52 -5.53
CA GLY A 144 -14.80 -5.92 -5.78
C GLY A 144 -13.60 -6.84 -6.10
N LYS A 145 -12.38 -6.29 -6.26
CA LYS A 145 -11.16 -7.05 -6.58
C LYS A 145 -10.15 -7.07 -5.43
N ALA A 146 -10.07 -6.02 -4.60
CA ALA A 146 -9.06 -5.88 -3.57
C ALA A 146 -9.63 -5.33 -2.24
N ASN A 147 -10.20 -6.21 -1.41
CA ASN A 147 -10.83 -5.80 -0.14
C ASN A 147 -9.87 -5.15 0.85
N ARG A 148 -8.56 -5.42 0.76
CA ARG A 148 -7.54 -4.77 1.61
C ARG A 148 -7.52 -3.25 1.45
N ASP A 149 -7.88 -2.71 0.29
CA ASP A 149 -7.97 -1.26 0.09
C ASP A 149 -9.17 -0.64 0.81
N ILE A 150 -10.26 -1.41 0.95
CA ILE A 150 -11.44 -1.03 1.74
C ILE A 150 -11.04 -0.94 3.22
N PHE A 151 -10.31 -1.95 3.73
CA PHE A 151 -9.81 -1.96 5.09
C PHE A 151 -8.82 -0.80 5.36
N ASP A 152 -7.86 -0.57 4.45
CA ASP A 152 -6.90 0.51 4.61
C ASP A 152 -7.56 1.89 4.58
N SER A 153 -8.53 2.10 3.70
CA SER A 153 -9.28 3.35 3.61
C SER A 153 -10.09 3.61 4.88
N TRP A 154 -10.73 2.57 5.42
CA TRP A 154 -11.38 2.63 6.73
C TRP A 154 -10.39 3.03 7.83
N PHE A 155 -9.23 2.38 7.88
CA PHE A 155 -8.22 2.66 8.89
C PHE A 155 -7.75 4.13 8.83
N LEU A 156 -7.49 4.64 7.63
CA LEU A 156 -7.04 6.01 7.41
C LEU A 156 -8.12 7.05 7.79
N LEU A 157 -9.37 6.79 7.41
CA LEU A 157 -10.52 7.61 7.83
C LEU A 157 -10.71 7.59 9.35
N LYS A 158 -10.62 6.41 9.97
CA LYS A 158 -10.78 6.25 11.42
C LYS A 158 -9.70 6.98 12.22
N LYS A 159 -8.52 7.16 11.64
CA LYS A 159 -7.42 7.93 12.23
C LYS A 159 -7.52 9.44 12.00
N ASP A 160 -8.52 9.89 11.24
CA ASP A 160 -8.73 11.28 10.85
C ASP A 160 -7.48 11.93 10.23
N PHE A 161 -6.76 11.17 9.39
CA PHE A 161 -5.60 11.73 8.69
C PHE A 161 -6.04 12.76 7.63
N PRO A 162 -5.21 13.78 7.36
CA PRO A 162 -5.45 14.69 6.25
C PRO A 162 -5.43 13.95 4.91
N ILE A 163 -6.14 14.47 3.91
CA ILE A 163 -6.19 13.91 2.55
C ILE A 163 -5.61 14.94 1.58
N ASN A 164 -4.65 14.52 0.76
CA ASN A 164 -4.21 15.34 -0.37
C ASN A 164 -5.25 15.29 -1.50
N LYS A 165 -6.05 16.34 -1.61
CA LYS A 165 -7.14 16.49 -2.60
C LYS A 165 -6.61 16.57 -4.03
N GLU A 166 -5.43 17.14 -4.23
CA GLU A 166 -4.82 17.30 -5.56
C GLU A 166 -4.52 15.95 -6.20
N ILE A 167 -4.05 14.97 -5.42
CA ILE A 167 -3.79 13.62 -5.91
C ILE A 167 -5.08 12.94 -6.35
N ILE A 168 -6.18 13.10 -5.60
CA ILE A 168 -7.50 12.55 -5.98
C ILE A 168 -7.95 13.16 -7.31
N LYS A 169 -7.91 14.49 -7.42
CA LYS A 169 -8.27 15.21 -8.65
C LYS A 169 -7.41 14.78 -9.83
N LYS A 170 -6.09 14.72 -9.66
CA LYS A 170 -5.14 14.33 -10.72
C LYS A 170 -5.36 12.90 -11.20
N ARG A 171 -5.70 11.97 -10.28
CA ARG A 171 -5.88 10.55 -10.63
C ARG A 171 -7.24 10.21 -11.19
N THR A 172 -8.27 10.95 -10.79
CA THR A 172 -9.67 10.57 -11.06
C THR A 172 -10.44 11.58 -11.90
N GLY A 173 -9.94 12.80 -12.04
CA GLY A 173 -10.64 13.93 -12.65
C GLY A 173 -11.73 14.54 -11.77
N MET A 174 -11.95 14.02 -10.56
CA MET A 174 -13.03 14.44 -9.66
C MET A 174 -12.51 15.27 -8.50
N GLU A 175 -13.28 16.28 -8.10
CA GLU A 175 -13.08 16.94 -6.81
C GLU A 175 -13.36 15.98 -5.66
N LEU A 176 -12.73 16.20 -4.50
CA LEU A 176 -12.85 15.30 -3.34
C LEU A 176 -14.33 15.03 -2.97
N LYS A 177 -15.17 16.07 -2.98
CA LYS A 177 -16.60 15.97 -2.64
C LYS A 177 -17.36 15.04 -3.58
N GLU A 178 -17.14 15.15 -4.88
CA GLU A 178 -17.76 14.27 -5.88
C GLU A 178 -17.22 12.85 -5.74
N PHE A 179 -15.91 12.71 -5.57
CA PHE A 179 -15.26 11.43 -5.42
C PHE A 179 -15.75 10.65 -4.19
N LEU A 180 -15.91 11.32 -3.04
CA LEU A 180 -16.46 10.72 -1.82
C LEU A 180 -17.89 10.23 -2.02
N LYS A 181 -18.75 10.98 -2.73
CA LYS A 181 -20.12 10.51 -3.07
C LYS A 181 -20.07 9.20 -3.86
N LYS A 182 -19.25 9.12 -4.90
CA LYS A 182 -19.11 7.87 -5.69
C LYS A 182 -18.49 6.73 -4.89
N CYS A 183 -17.58 7.03 -3.95
CA CYS A 183 -17.09 6.03 -3.00
C CYS A 183 -18.23 5.47 -2.14
N ILE A 184 -19.08 6.33 -1.58
CA ILE A 184 -20.23 5.91 -0.76
C ILE A 184 -21.16 4.99 -1.56
N GLU A 185 -21.58 5.43 -2.76
CA GLU A 185 -22.43 4.64 -3.66
C GLU A 185 -21.83 3.25 -3.93
N LYS A 186 -20.53 3.17 -4.22
CA LYS A 186 -19.85 1.88 -4.40
C LYS A 186 -19.88 1.04 -3.14
N ILE A 187 -19.48 1.58 -1.99
CA ILE A 187 -19.45 0.81 -0.73
C ILE A 187 -20.85 0.32 -0.33
N GLU A 188 -21.92 1.06 -0.62
CA GLU A 188 -23.30 0.63 -0.35
C GLU A 188 -23.62 -0.69 -1.07
N THR A 189 -23.12 -0.88 -2.29
CA THR A 189 -23.26 -2.12 -3.08
C THR A 189 -22.36 -3.29 -2.63
N LEU A 190 -21.45 -3.09 -1.67
CA LEU A 190 -20.47 -4.11 -1.27
C LEU A 190 -21.16 -5.35 -0.65
N PRO A 191 -20.95 -6.56 -1.18
CA PRO A 191 -21.45 -7.79 -0.56
C PRO A 191 -20.65 -8.16 0.69
N GLU A 192 -21.33 -8.27 1.84
CA GLU A 192 -20.67 -8.56 3.13
C GLU A 192 -20.04 -9.96 3.18
N LYS A 193 -20.65 -10.94 2.50
CA LYS A 193 -20.21 -12.35 2.47
C LYS A 193 -18.78 -12.55 1.98
N ARG A 194 -18.21 -11.59 1.24
CA ARG A 194 -16.86 -11.68 0.66
C ARG A 194 -15.88 -10.64 1.19
N ILE A 195 -16.21 -9.93 2.26
CA ILE A 195 -15.40 -8.80 2.75
C ILE A 195 -13.97 -9.20 3.16
N LEU A 196 -13.76 -10.45 3.59
CA LEU A 196 -12.43 -10.97 3.95
C LEU A 196 -11.65 -11.58 2.78
N ALA A 197 -12.25 -11.72 1.59
CA ALA A 197 -11.58 -12.38 0.48
C ALA A 197 -10.26 -11.67 0.15
N GLY A 198 -9.17 -12.43 0.11
CA GLY A 198 -7.81 -11.93 -0.17
C GLY A 198 -7.15 -11.14 0.97
N MET A 199 -7.76 -11.01 2.15
CA MET A 199 -7.14 -10.34 3.30
C MET A 199 -7.32 -11.06 4.64
N GLY A 200 -8.13 -12.13 4.70
CA GLY A 200 -8.35 -12.89 5.93
C GLY A 200 -7.05 -13.33 6.60
N GLU A 201 -6.13 -13.95 5.86
CA GLU A 201 -4.84 -14.42 6.40
C GLU A 201 -3.90 -13.30 6.89
N LEU A 202 -4.21 -12.04 6.57
CA LEU A 202 -3.45 -10.87 6.99
C LEU A 202 -3.95 -10.27 8.31
N LEU A 203 -5.03 -10.82 8.87
CA LEU A 203 -5.71 -10.32 10.05
C LEU A 203 -5.62 -11.35 11.18
N ASP A 204 -5.51 -10.89 12.43
CA ASP A 204 -5.75 -11.75 13.59
C ASP A 204 -7.24 -12.10 13.74
N GLU A 205 -7.56 -13.11 14.56
CA GLU A 205 -8.94 -13.59 14.70
C GLU A 205 -9.90 -12.51 15.23
N LYS A 206 -9.45 -11.68 16.17
CA LYS A 206 -10.25 -10.58 16.72
C LYS A 206 -10.63 -9.57 15.62
N THR A 207 -9.66 -9.19 14.80
CA THR A 207 -9.83 -8.23 13.72
C THR A 207 -10.63 -8.84 12.58
N LYS A 208 -10.49 -10.13 12.27
CA LYS A 208 -11.37 -10.84 11.31
C LYS A 208 -12.83 -10.76 11.73
N ILE A 209 -13.14 -11.09 12.99
CA ILE A 209 -14.50 -11.07 13.52
C ILE A 209 -15.07 -9.66 13.44
N TRP A 210 -14.30 -8.66 13.89
CA TRP A 210 -14.73 -7.26 13.82
C TRP A 210 -14.97 -6.82 12.38
N THR A 211 -14.07 -7.17 11.46
CA THR A 211 -14.12 -6.78 10.06
C THR A 211 -15.38 -7.33 9.38
N LYS A 212 -15.68 -8.62 9.59
CA LYS A 212 -16.89 -9.26 9.04
C LYS A 212 -18.16 -8.55 9.47
N LYS A 213 -18.22 -8.12 10.73
CA LYS A 213 -19.43 -7.54 11.34
C LYS A 213 -19.59 -6.04 11.09
N ASN A 214 -18.48 -5.28 11.04
CA ASN A 214 -18.54 -3.82 11.20
C ASN A 214 -17.91 -3.02 10.06
N LEU A 215 -16.95 -3.57 9.29
CA LEU A 215 -16.13 -2.76 8.38
C LEU A 215 -16.95 -1.94 7.39
N LYS A 216 -17.95 -2.55 6.73
CA LYS A 216 -18.80 -1.87 5.75
C LYS A 216 -19.58 -0.71 6.39
N LYS A 217 -20.26 -0.98 7.51
CA LYS A 217 -21.07 0.02 8.23
C LYS A 217 -20.22 1.19 8.72
N ASP A 218 -19.08 0.88 9.33
CA ASP A 218 -18.18 1.90 9.90
C ASP A 218 -17.52 2.74 8.80
N LEU A 219 -17.08 2.11 7.70
CA LEU A 219 -16.55 2.83 6.55
C LEU A 219 -17.58 3.76 5.91
N LEU A 220 -18.84 3.32 5.75
CA LEU A 220 -19.90 4.17 5.20
C LEU A 220 -20.16 5.39 6.09
N PHE A 221 -20.22 5.20 7.41
CA PHE A 221 -20.36 6.29 8.35
C PHE A 221 -19.21 7.30 8.23
N LEU A 222 -17.96 6.81 8.23
CA LEU A 222 -16.78 7.68 8.14
C LEU A 222 -16.68 8.42 6.80
N LEU A 223 -17.05 7.79 5.68
CA LEU A 223 -17.10 8.46 4.37
C LEU A 223 -18.17 9.57 4.36
N LYS A 224 -19.35 9.32 4.94
CA LYS A 224 -20.42 10.31 5.07
C LYS A 224 -19.99 11.48 5.97
N LEU A 225 -19.36 11.18 7.11
CA LEU A 225 -18.80 12.20 8.01
C LEU A 225 -17.75 13.06 7.29
N LYS A 226 -16.83 12.43 6.55
CA LYS A 226 -15.82 13.17 5.78
C LYS A 226 -16.47 14.06 4.71
N LEU A 227 -17.46 13.54 4.00
CA LEU A 227 -18.21 14.31 3.00
C LEU A 227 -18.93 15.52 3.61
N GLU A 228 -19.46 15.39 4.82
CA GLU A 228 -20.10 16.51 5.54
C GLU A 228 -19.10 17.57 6.00
N SER A 229 -17.88 17.18 6.38
CA SER A 229 -16.81 18.12 6.72
C SER A 229 -16.24 18.90 5.53
N GLU A 230 -16.57 18.46 4.31
CA GLU A 230 -16.19 19.11 3.04
C GLU A 230 -17.30 20.06 2.52
N LYS A 231 -18.20 20.50 3.42
CA LYS A 231 -19.25 21.49 3.13
C LYS A 231 -18.68 22.90 3.04
#